data_AF-A0A8H6NE51-F1
#
_entry.id   AF-A0A8H6NE51-F1
#
_cell.length_a   1.000
_cell.length_b   1.000
_cell.length_c   1.000
_cell.angle_alpha   90.00
_cell.angle_beta   90.00
_cell.angle_gamma   90.00
#
_symmetry.space_group_name_H-M   'P 1'
#
loop_
_entity.id
_entity.type
_entity.pdbx_description
1 polymer ?
#
loop_
_entity_poly.entity_id
_entity_poly.type
_entity_poly.pdbx_seq_one_letter_code
_entity_poly.pdbx_strand_id
1 'polypeptide(L)' 'MPEGRQSPPPERQTGAQQQDPPASGKGTDDATNKEEANKQALENLSSNPKGPLDDAVKEKFAKSQ' A
#
# COMPACT_ATOMS: atom_id res chain seq x y z
N MET A 1 13.74 14.58 40.28
CA MET A 1 12.88 13.69 39.49
C MET A 1 13.15 12.27 39.98
N PRO A 2 12.16 11.49 40.43
CA PRO A 2 12.41 10.09 40.74
C PRO A 2 12.79 9.36 39.44
N GLU A 3 13.85 8.58 39.49
CA GLU A 3 14.33 7.81 38.35
C GLU A 3 13.23 6.87 37.84
N GLY A 4 13.14 6.72 36.52
CA GLY A 4 12.16 5.82 35.90
C GLY A 4 12.32 4.39 36.40
N ARG A 5 11.23 3.64 36.49
CA ARG A 5 11.27 2.22 36.88
C ARG A 5 12.15 1.45 35.88
N GLN A 6 13.18 0.78 36.39
CA GLN A 6 14.01 -0.09 35.57
C GLN A 6 13.21 -1.34 35.16
N SER A 7 13.35 -1.76 33.90
CA SER A 7 12.68 -2.95 33.39
C SER A 7 13.10 -4.21 34.17
N PRO A 8 12.21 -5.20 34.35
CA PRO A 8 12.56 -6.47 34.97
C PRO A 8 13.63 -7.20 34.16
N PRO A 9 14.43 -8.09 34.79
CA PRO A 9 15.38 -8.94 34.07
C PRO A 9 14.64 -9.87 33.08
N PRO A 10 15.31 -10.33 32.01
CA PRO A 10 14.67 -11.08 30.92
C PRO A 10 13.84 -12.28 31.39
N GLU A 11 14.28 -13.04 32.38
CA GLU A 11 13.56 -14.23 32.87
C GLU A 11 12.23 -13.89 33.56
N ARG A 12 12.07 -12.64 34.00
CA ARG A 12 10.86 -12.12 34.67
C ARG A 12 10.04 -11.19 33.77
N GLN A 13 10.49 -11.00 32.54
CA GLN A 13 9.87 -10.12 31.58
C GLN A 13 8.66 -10.84 30.95
N THR A 14 7.53 -10.17 30.76
CA THR A 14 6.32 -10.80 30.18
C THR A 14 6.46 -11.01 28.67
N GLY A 15 5.69 -11.96 28.10
CA GLY A 15 5.64 -12.21 26.65
C GLY A 15 5.50 -10.93 25.82
N ALA A 16 4.62 -10.02 26.26
CA ALA A 16 4.35 -8.70 25.66
C ALA A 16 5.59 -7.83 25.42
N GLN A 17 6.69 -8.08 26.14
CA GLN A 17 7.92 -7.31 26.02
C GLN A 17 9.09 -8.13 25.45
N GLN A 18 8.97 -9.45 25.34
CA GLN A 18 10.04 -10.32 24.86
C GLN A 18 9.80 -10.84 23.45
N GLN A 19 8.66 -11.50 23.24
CA GLN A 19 8.42 -12.35 22.07
C GLN A 19 7.06 -12.12 21.43
N ASP A 20 6.12 -11.52 22.15
CA ASP A 20 4.83 -11.20 21.56
C ASP A 20 5.07 -10.12 20.50
N PRO A 21 4.55 -10.31 19.28
CA PRO A 21 4.63 -9.28 18.27
C PRO A 21 3.95 -8.01 18.80
N PRO A 22 4.54 -6.81 18.60
CA PRO A 22 4.06 -5.55 19.19
C PRO A 22 2.63 -5.20 18.80
N ALA A 23 2.10 -5.83 17.76
CA ALA A 23 0.68 -5.97 17.49
C ALA A 23 0.45 -7.29 16.74
N SER A 24 -0.71 -7.94 16.96
CA SER A 24 -1.26 -8.84 15.94
C SER A 24 -1.73 -7.95 14.80
N GLY A 25 -0.82 -7.67 13.87
CA GLY A 25 -1.05 -6.77 12.75
C GLY A 25 -2.18 -7.29 11.87
N LYS A 26 -3.44 -7.04 12.24
CA LYS A 26 -4.48 -6.81 11.26
C LYS A 26 -4.08 -5.51 10.60
N GLY A 27 -3.58 -5.59 9.37
CA GLY A 27 -3.47 -4.40 8.53
C GLY A 27 -4.79 -3.63 8.64
N THR A 28 -4.74 -2.30 8.59
CA THR A 28 -5.93 -1.44 8.69
C THR A 28 -6.92 -1.65 7.53
N ASP A 29 -6.64 -2.61 6.65
CA ASP A 29 -7.31 -2.87 5.40
C ASP A 29 -8.21 -4.10 5.55
N ASP A 30 -9.50 -3.89 5.35
CA ASP A 30 -10.50 -4.95 5.39
C ASP A 30 -10.41 -5.76 4.09
N ALA A 31 -9.85 -6.97 4.18
CA ALA A 31 -9.57 -7.81 3.01
C ALA A 31 -10.82 -8.53 2.48
N THR A 32 -12.02 -8.30 3.01
CA THR A 32 -13.25 -8.99 2.58
C THR A 32 -13.63 -8.73 1.12
N ASN A 33 -13.14 -7.65 0.50
CA ASN A 33 -13.44 -7.31 -0.89
C ASN A 33 -12.20 -6.90 -1.70
N LYS A 34 -11.05 -7.49 -1.39
CA LYS A 34 -9.74 -7.10 -1.94
C LYS A 34 -9.70 -7.20 -3.47
N GLU A 35 -10.38 -8.18 -4.04
CA GLU A 35 -10.43 -8.42 -5.49
C GLU A 35 -11.15 -7.29 -6.23
N GLU A 36 -12.30 -6.84 -5.71
CA GLU A 36 -13.06 -5.73 -6.29
C GLU A 36 -12.34 -4.40 -6.09
N ALA A 37 -11.77 -4.15 -4.91
CA ALA A 37 -10.98 -2.96 -4.63
C ALA A 37 -9.75 -2.87 -5.55
N ASN A 38 -9.07 -4.00 -5.80
CA ASN A 38 -7.95 -4.06 -6.73
C ASN A 38 -8.38 -3.80 -8.18
N LYS A 39 -9.53 -4.32 -8.62
CA LYS A 39 -10.08 -4.04 -9.96
C LYS A 39 -10.36 -2.54 -10.14
N GLN A 40 -11.05 -1.92 -9.19
CA GLN A 40 -11.36 -0.48 -9.24
C GLN A 40 -10.10 0.39 -9.24
N ALA A 41 -9.07 0.00 -8.49
CA ALA A 41 -7.77 0.69 -8.50
C ALA A 41 -7.06 0.60 -9.87
N LEU A 42 -7.24 -0.51 -10.60
CA LEU A 42 -6.65 -0.72 -11.92
C LEU A 42 -7.44 -0.06 -13.06
N GLU A 43 -8.76 0.11 -12.92
CA GLU A 43 -9.62 0.73 -13.95
C GLU A 43 -9.18 2.14 -14.32
N ASN A 44 -8.72 2.93 -13.35
CA ASN A 44 -8.23 4.29 -13.56
C ASN A 44 -6.72 4.36 -13.89
N LEU A 45 -6.06 3.20 -13.94
CA LEU A 45 -4.65 3.05 -14.29
C LEU A 45 -4.47 2.66 -15.75
N SER A 46 -5.32 3.19 -16.65
CA SER A 46 -5.11 3.02 -18.09
C SER A 46 -3.73 3.58 -18.45
N SER A 47 -2.84 2.69 -18.86
CA SER A 47 -1.37 2.83 -18.85
C SER A 47 -0.78 4.07 -19.55
N ASN A 48 -1.58 4.81 -20.33
CA ASN A 48 -1.22 6.15 -20.77
C ASN A 48 -2.50 6.86 -21.27
N PRO A 49 -3.01 7.91 -20.62
CA PRO A 49 -4.08 8.70 -21.21
C PRO A 49 -3.60 9.29 -22.54
N LYS A 50 -4.51 9.45 -23.49
CA LYS A 50 -4.21 9.98 -24.81
C LYS A 50 -3.49 11.33 -24.70
N GLY A 51 -2.34 11.46 -25.37
CA GLY A 51 -1.59 12.70 -25.43
C GLY A 51 -2.38 13.78 -26.19
N PRO A 52 -2.23 15.08 -25.85
CA PRO A 52 -2.97 16.17 -26.49
C PRO A 52 -2.71 16.30 -28.00
N LEU A 53 -1.60 15.71 -28.49
CA LEU A 53 -1.22 15.74 -29.90
C LEU A 53 -1.43 14.40 -30.61
N ASP A 54 -1.91 13.35 -29.94
CA ASP A 54 -2.02 12.01 -30.53
C ASP A 54 -2.95 11.99 -31.76
N ASP A 55 -4.00 12.82 -31.77
CA ASP A 55 -4.89 12.96 -32.93
C ASP A 55 -4.22 13.66 -34.11
N ALA A 56 -3.51 14.76 -33.84
CA ALA A 56 -2.77 15.49 -34.85
C ALA A 56 -1.67 14.61 -35.46
N VAL A 57 -0.95 13.84 -34.64
CA VAL A 57 0.04 12.85 -35.10
C VAL A 57 -0.64 11.81 -35.99
N LYS A 58 -1.69 11.15 -35.51
CA LYS A 58 -2.43 10.15 -36.31
C LYS A 58 -2.92 10.72 -37.64
N GLU A 59 -3.47 11.92 -37.68
CA GLU A 59 -3.96 12.55 -38.91
C GLU A 59 -2.83 12.84 -39.91
N LYS A 60 -1.66 13.30 -39.42
CA LYS A 60 -0.48 13.55 -40.28
C LYS A 60 0.10 12.28 -40.87
N PHE A 61 0.05 11.16 -40.14
CA PHE A 61 0.62 9.88 -40.58
C PHE A 61 -0.40 8.93 -41.23
N ALA A 62 -1.71 9.21 -41.14
CA ALA A 62 -2.76 8.39 -41.75
C ALA A 62 -2.81 8.46 -43.29
N LYS A 63 -2.13 9.45 -43.90
CA LYS A 63 -2.10 9.63 -45.37
C LYS A 63 -0.77 9.18 -45.99
N SER A 64 -0.35 7.97 -45.67
CA SER A 64 0.69 7.27 -46.42
C SER A 64 0.19 5.93 -46.94
N GLN A 65 -0.73 5.99 -47.91
CA GLN A 65 -0.93 4.99 -48.96
C GLN A 65 -1.45 5.69 -50.22
#